data_AF-A0A5C5TU37-F1
#
_entry.id   AF-A0A5C5TU37-F1
#
_cell.length_a   1.000
_cell.length_b   1.000
_cell.length_c   1.000
_cell.angle_alpha   90.00
_cell.angle_beta   90.00
_cell.angle_gamma   90.00
#
_symmetry.space_group_name_H-M   'P 1'
#
loop_
_entity.id
_entity.type
_entity.pdbx_description
1 polymer ?
#
loop_
_entity_poly.entity_id
_entity_poly.type
_entity_poly.pdbx_seq_one_letter_code
_entity_poly.pdbx_strand_id
1 'polypeptide(L)'
;MIREEVIFLLLLLPLLILLFLPVFKDFRVIEYVYNFVSSIHKNYYEVVLSATSIYASFLIFHIQNQKEKEQNRENIEKEKLAQKKRYLEKKEERLASARPYFIVEKDKFSNQAKIKIFIEKDVPLENILVYEWSLDDPEDNIAFKNIDTKKSGDYIYDFSLTKLEMILVRCVTYFDEEIYFQYNVGDIRVHYRIVKSEEDREYSRSLGRKYLSDNLIELGEQYELDEQTEIYKENIYDSYEGKLAKRRFFSYRSKILIGDYHYKIYADNKNLIIIDIIEKEKIGEIFSKSINYLRTYPKDFSSEISVELLETIKKYLGDSWYTTCKKYHDPQYFKGNLKDAIFAEKWKSIFDAPVGSHEISNYIGDLVYYCQNNMDVDKFNEYLFRNLEVYLENCVEISESRRGFQNEEDTVYREIRSEIKRILSKTLI
;
A
#
# COMPACT_ATOMS: atom_id res chain seq x y z
N MET A 1 -26.40 35.99 -29.00
CA MET A 1 -27.45 35.05 -28.57
C MET A 1 -28.74 35.85 -28.49
N ILE A 2 -29.51 35.92 -29.57
CA ILE A 2 -30.81 36.61 -29.55
C ILE A 2 -31.74 35.65 -28.77
N ARG A 3 -32.23 36.08 -27.61
CA ARG A 3 -33.15 35.30 -26.76
C ARG A 3 -34.34 34.83 -27.61
N GLU A 4 -34.72 33.56 -27.52
CA GLU A 4 -35.85 32.96 -28.26
C GLU A 4 -37.14 33.79 -28.17
N GLU A 5 -37.32 34.48 -27.03
CA GLU A 5 -38.39 35.44 -26.75
C GLU A 5 -38.45 36.59 -27.78
N VAL A 6 -37.30 37.09 -28.24
CA VAL A 6 -37.19 38.22 -29.18
C VAL A 6 -37.53 37.80 -30.61
N ILE A 7 -37.17 36.58 -31.00
CA ILE A 7 -37.50 36.00 -32.31
C ILE A 7 -39.01 35.73 -32.39
N PHE A 8 -39.59 35.21 -31.31
CA PHE A 8 -41.04 34.98 -31.22
C PHE A 8 -41.82 36.30 -31.31
N LEU A 9 -41.39 37.36 -30.60
CA LEU A 9 -41.99 38.70 -30.67
C LEU A 9 -41.89 39.34 -32.06
N LEU A 10 -40.73 39.21 -32.73
CA LEU A 10 -40.52 39.72 -34.09
C LEU A 10 -41.39 39.01 -35.15
N LEU A 11 -41.73 37.74 -34.92
CA LEU A 11 -42.60 36.95 -35.81
C LEU A 11 -44.10 37.13 -35.51
N LEU A 12 -44.47 37.42 -34.26
CA LEU A 12 -45.86 37.67 -33.87
C LEU A 12 -46.36 39.04 -34.34
N LEU A 13 -45.47 40.04 -34.42
CA LEU A 13 -45.77 41.40 -34.84
C LEU A 13 -46.38 41.49 -36.27
N PRO A 14 -45.80 40.89 -37.33
CA PRO A 14 -46.41 40.90 -38.66
C PRO A 14 -47.72 40.10 -38.72
N LEU A 15 -47.86 39.05 -37.91
CA LEU A 15 -49.09 38.23 -37.83
C LEU A 15 -50.24 39.01 -37.16
N LEU A 16 -49.94 39.78 -36.10
CA LEU A 16 -50.86 40.73 -35.48
C LEU A 16 -51.26 41.84 -36.45
N ILE A 17 -50.31 42.41 -37.19
CA ILE A 17 -50.58 43.45 -38.19
C ILE A 17 -51.53 42.90 -39.28
N LEU A 18 -51.33 41.66 -39.74
CA LEU A 18 -52.21 40.97 -40.70
C LEU A 18 -53.61 40.64 -40.13
N LEU A 19 -53.71 40.30 -38.84
CA LEU A 19 -54.98 39.99 -38.16
C LEU A 19 -55.82 41.25 -37.85
N PHE A 20 -55.18 42.38 -37.59
CA PHE A 20 -55.85 43.67 -37.31
C PHE A 20 -56.11 44.51 -38.57
N LEU A 21 -55.55 44.13 -39.72
CA LEU A 21 -55.81 44.74 -41.03
C LEU A 21 -57.30 44.93 -41.38
N PRO A 22 -58.22 44.00 -41.03
CA PRO A 22 -59.66 44.18 -41.25
C PRO A 22 -60.32 45.23 -40.33
N VAL A 23 -59.72 45.53 -39.18
CA VAL A 23 -60.26 46.49 -38.19
C VAL A 23 -59.95 47.94 -38.58
N PHE A 24 -58.91 48.17 -39.38
CA PHE A 24 -58.50 49.49 -39.87
C PHE A 24 -59.04 49.83 -41.27
N LYS A 25 -60.13 49.16 -41.70
CA LYS A 25 -60.68 49.22 -43.07
C LYS A 25 -61.07 50.63 -43.54
N ASP A 26 -61.36 51.55 -42.61
CA ASP A 26 -61.81 52.92 -42.90
C ASP A 26 -60.68 53.93 -43.20
N PHE A 27 -59.41 53.51 -43.13
CA PHE A 27 -58.28 54.32 -43.60
C PHE A 27 -58.02 54.09 -45.09
N ARG A 28 -58.15 55.15 -45.92
CA ARG A 28 -58.01 55.10 -47.40
C ARG A 28 -56.73 54.43 -47.93
N VAL A 29 -55.64 54.43 -47.16
CA VAL A 29 -54.37 53.78 -47.53
C VAL A 29 -54.50 52.24 -47.44
N ILE A 30 -55.29 51.73 -46.50
CA ILE A 30 -55.47 50.30 -46.24
C ILE A 30 -56.48 49.70 -47.24
N GLU A 31 -57.47 50.47 -47.68
CA GLU A 31 -58.37 50.08 -48.78
C GLU A 31 -57.59 49.82 -50.09
N TYR A 32 -56.58 50.64 -50.38
CA TYR A 32 -55.71 50.46 -51.55
C TYR A 32 -54.83 49.21 -51.42
N VAL A 33 -54.26 48.95 -50.25
CA VAL A 33 -53.48 47.73 -49.98
C VAL A 33 -54.39 46.49 -50.01
N TYR A 34 -55.58 46.56 -49.43
CA TYR A 34 -56.55 45.46 -49.42
C TYR A 34 -57.06 45.13 -50.82
N ASN A 35 -57.37 46.14 -51.66
CA ASN A 35 -57.79 45.94 -53.04
C ASN A 35 -56.62 45.53 -53.95
N PHE A 36 -55.39 46.00 -53.71
CA PHE A 36 -54.19 45.53 -54.41
C PHE A 36 -53.90 44.05 -54.09
N VAL A 37 -54.05 43.64 -52.83
CA VAL A 37 -53.85 42.26 -52.39
C VAL A 37 -54.99 41.34 -52.85
N SER A 38 -56.24 41.81 -52.85
CA SER A 38 -57.41 40.98 -53.21
C SER A 38 -57.61 40.80 -54.71
N SER A 39 -57.23 41.77 -55.54
CA SER A 39 -57.53 41.74 -56.98
C SER A 39 -56.42 41.16 -57.85
N ILE A 40 -55.15 41.20 -57.42
CA ILE A 40 -54.03 40.84 -58.31
C ILE A 40 -53.33 39.54 -57.91
N HIS A 41 -53.22 39.16 -56.62
CA HIS A 41 -52.46 37.95 -56.25
C HIS A 41 -53.07 37.11 -55.09
N LYS A 42 -54.29 36.61 -55.27
CA LYS A 42 -54.87 35.55 -54.40
C LYS A 42 -53.90 34.37 -54.24
N ASN A 43 -53.22 33.98 -55.33
CA ASN A 43 -52.18 32.94 -55.34
C ASN A 43 -50.96 33.30 -54.47
N TYR A 44 -50.56 34.58 -54.40
CA TYR A 44 -49.42 35.00 -53.57
C TYR A 44 -49.74 34.91 -52.08
N TYR A 45 -50.95 35.28 -51.66
CA TYR A 45 -51.36 35.18 -50.27
C TYR A 45 -51.48 33.71 -49.81
N GLU A 46 -52.02 32.84 -50.67
CA GLU A 46 -52.03 31.39 -50.41
C GLU A 46 -50.61 30.82 -50.31
N VAL A 47 -49.68 31.26 -51.16
CA VAL A 47 -48.27 30.87 -51.10
C VAL A 47 -47.59 31.38 -49.82
N VAL A 48 -47.82 32.63 -49.41
CA VAL A 48 -47.24 33.21 -48.18
C VAL A 48 -47.81 32.53 -46.93
N LEU A 49 -49.12 32.26 -46.89
CA LEU A 49 -49.74 31.50 -45.79
C LEU A 49 -49.21 30.07 -45.74
N SER A 50 -49.06 29.41 -46.89
CA SER A 50 -48.50 28.06 -46.96
C SER A 50 -47.03 28.01 -46.53
N ALA A 51 -46.23 29.00 -46.95
CA ALA A 51 -44.84 29.11 -46.50
C ALA A 51 -44.77 29.38 -44.99
N THR A 52 -45.65 30.22 -44.45
CA THR A 52 -45.74 30.51 -43.01
C THR A 52 -46.19 29.28 -42.23
N SER A 53 -47.16 28.51 -42.72
CA SER A 53 -47.61 27.29 -42.05
C SER A 53 -46.54 26.20 -42.07
N ILE A 54 -45.85 26.00 -43.21
CA ILE A 54 -44.70 25.10 -43.31
C ILE A 54 -43.61 25.49 -42.32
N TYR A 55 -43.28 26.78 -42.24
CA TYR A 55 -42.25 27.28 -41.33
C TYR A 55 -42.65 27.14 -39.85
N ALA A 56 -43.90 27.45 -39.50
CA ALA A 56 -44.42 27.26 -38.15
C ALA A 56 -44.43 25.78 -37.76
N SER A 57 -44.87 24.88 -38.65
CA SER A 57 -44.80 23.43 -38.43
C SER A 57 -43.36 22.94 -38.28
N PHE A 58 -42.42 23.45 -39.08
CA PHE A 58 -41.00 23.14 -38.95
C PHE A 58 -40.45 23.56 -37.58
N LEU A 59 -40.78 24.75 -37.09
CA LEU A 59 -40.36 25.23 -35.78
C LEU A 59 -40.95 24.38 -34.64
N ILE A 60 -42.23 24.05 -34.70
CA ILE A 60 -42.88 23.17 -33.70
C ILE A 60 -42.18 21.81 -33.67
N PHE A 61 -41.95 21.21 -34.84
CA PHE A 61 -41.28 19.93 -34.95
C PHE A 61 -39.82 20.00 -34.47
N HIS A 62 -39.11 21.09 -34.78
CA HIS A 62 -37.74 21.31 -34.32
C HIS A 62 -37.67 21.38 -32.78
N ILE A 63 -38.56 22.16 -32.15
CA ILE A 63 -38.63 22.29 -30.69
C ILE A 63 -38.98 20.95 -30.04
N GLN A 64 -39.95 20.21 -30.60
CA GLN A 64 -40.33 18.88 -30.11
C GLN A 64 -39.15 17.89 -30.18
N ASN A 65 -38.43 17.87 -31.31
CA ASN A 65 -37.28 16.99 -31.50
C ASN A 65 -36.12 17.35 -30.55
N GLN A 66 -35.88 18.62 -30.25
CA GLN A 66 -34.88 19.02 -29.25
C GLN A 66 -35.26 18.51 -27.85
N LYS A 67 -36.51 18.70 -27.43
CA LYS A 67 -37.01 18.20 -26.14
C LYS A 67 -36.91 16.68 -26.03
N GLU A 68 -37.26 15.96 -27.10
CA GLU A 68 -37.15 14.50 -27.14
C GLU A 68 -35.69 14.03 -27.03
N LYS A 69 -34.77 14.71 -27.72
CA LYS A 69 -33.33 14.42 -27.60
C LYS A 69 -32.80 14.65 -26.19
N GLU A 70 -33.20 15.73 -25.52
CA GLU A 70 -32.84 16.01 -24.13
C GLU A 70 -33.39 14.94 -23.18
N GLN A 71 -34.68 14.60 -23.29
CA GLN A 71 -35.29 13.54 -22.49
C GLN A 71 -34.63 12.18 -22.71
N ASN A 72 -34.31 11.82 -23.95
CA ASN A 72 -33.63 10.57 -24.25
C ASN A 72 -32.21 10.55 -23.67
N ARG A 73 -31.48 11.68 -23.69
CA ARG A 73 -30.17 11.78 -23.02
C ARG A 73 -30.28 11.58 -21.52
N GLU A 74 -31.22 12.27 -20.86
CA GLU A 74 -31.45 12.10 -19.42
C GLU A 74 -31.84 10.66 -19.06
N ASN A 75 -32.69 10.02 -19.87
CA ASN A 75 -33.09 8.63 -19.64
C ASN A 75 -31.90 7.67 -19.77
N ILE A 76 -31.05 7.85 -20.79
CA ILE A 76 -29.82 7.05 -20.97
C ILE A 76 -28.86 7.26 -19.79
N GLU A 77 -28.70 8.49 -19.30
CA GLU A 77 -27.86 8.77 -18.13
C GLU A 77 -28.42 8.12 -16.85
N LYS A 78 -29.74 8.20 -16.62
CA LYS A 78 -30.41 7.51 -15.50
C LYS A 78 -30.24 6.00 -15.58
N GLU A 79 -30.40 5.40 -16.76
CA GLU A 79 -30.18 3.96 -16.95
C GLU A 79 -28.74 3.56 -16.69
N LYS A 80 -27.77 4.32 -17.19
CA LYS A 80 -26.34 4.09 -16.92
C LYS A 80 -26.02 4.18 -15.44
N LEU A 81 -26.56 5.19 -14.73
CA LEU A 81 -26.37 5.34 -13.29
C LEU A 81 -26.98 4.17 -12.51
N ALA A 82 -28.18 3.72 -12.90
CA ALA A 82 -28.84 2.56 -12.30
C ALA A 82 -28.06 1.26 -12.54
N GLN A 83 -27.53 1.06 -13.75
CA GLN A 83 -26.67 -0.08 -14.06
C GLN A 83 -25.36 -0.06 -13.25
N LYS A 84 -24.70 1.10 -13.17
CA LYS A 84 -23.49 1.30 -12.35
C LYS A 84 -23.75 0.95 -10.89
N LYS A 85 -24.85 1.45 -10.31
CA LYS A 85 -25.23 1.15 -8.92
C LYS A 85 -25.45 -0.35 -8.69
N ARG A 86 -26.19 -1.03 -9.57
CA ARG A 86 -26.42 -2.49 -9.48
C ARG A 86 -25.13 -3.31 -9.59
N TYR A 87 -24.19 -2.85 -10.42
CA TYR A 87 -22.88 -3.49 -10.53
C TYR A 87 -22.10 -3.39 -9.23
N LEU A 88 -22.02 -2.18 -8.65
CA LEU A 88 -21.34 -1.94 -7.37
C LEU A 88 -21.98 -2.70 -6.21
N GLU A 89 -23.32 -2.74 -6.14
CA GLU A 89 -24.07 -3.55 -5.17
C GLU A 89 -23.70 -5.03 -5.24
N LYS A 90 -23.73 -5.64 -6.44
CA LYS A 90 -23.39 -7.05 -6.63
C LYS A 90 -21.92 -7.35 -6.31
N LYS A 91 -21.02 -6.42 -6.65
CA LYS A 91 -19.60 -6.55 -6.34
C LYS A 91 -19.40 -6.53 -4.82
N GLU A 92 -20.00 -5.56 -4.14
CA GLU A 92 -19.91 -5.44 -2.69
C GLU A 92 -20.53 -6.63 -1.94
N GLU A 93 -21.66 -7.16 -2.41
CA GLU A 93 -22.27 -8.39 -1.87
C GLU A 93 -21.32 -9.60 -1.96
N ARG A 94 -20.66 -9.77 -3.11
CA ARG A 94 -19.67 -10.84 -3.29
C ARG A 94 -18.49 -10.68 -2.34
N LEU A 95 -17.93 -9.48 -2.27
CA LEU A 95 -16.81 -9.17 -1.39
C LEU A 95 -17.18 -9.39 0.09
N ALA A 96 -18.30 -8.83 0.54
CA ALA A 96 -18.80 -8.97 1.91
C ALA A 96 -18.96 -10.42 2.34
N SER A 97 -19.46 -11.30 1.46
CA SER A 97 -19.66 -12.72 1.76
C SER A 97 -18.36 -13.51 1.99
N ALA A 98 -17.20 -12.99 1.57
CA ALA A 98 -15.89 -13.58 1.78
C ALA A 98 -15.08 -12.89 2.88
N ARG A 99 -15.61 -11.83 3.51
CA ARG A 99 -14.90 -11.12 4.58
C ARG A 99 -14.92 -11.93 5.87
N PRO A 100 -13.77 -12.13 6.51
CA PRO A 100 -13.72 -12.83 7.77
C PRO A 100 -14.26 -11.95 8.90
N TYR A 101 -14.95 -12.60 9.82
CA TYR A 101 -15.26 -12.09 11.13
C TYR A 101 -14.46 -12.86 12.17
N PHE A 102 -13.58 -12.15 12.88
CA PHE A 102 -12.76 -12.72 13.93
C PHE A 102 -13.47 -12.60 15.27
N ILE A 103 -13.57 -13.74 15.96
CA ILE A 103 -14.21 -13.88 17.27
C ILE A 103 -13.12 -14.27 18.25
N VAL A 104 -13.06 -13.56 19.38
CA VAL A 104 -12.15 -13.90 20.48
C VAL A 104 -12.94 -14.68 21.52
N GLU A 105 -12.55 -15.94 21.71
CA GLU A 105 -13.10 -16.82 22.73
C GLU A 105 -12.13 -16.86 23.90
N LYS A 106 -12.60 -16.44 25.08
CA LYS A 106 -11.80 -16.42 26.30
C LYS A 106 -12.10 -17.64 27.14
N ASP A 107 -11.06 -18.27 27.66
CA ASP A 107 -11.24 -19.24 28.74
C ASP A 107 -11.57 -18.46 30.03
N LYS A 108 -12.59 -18.91 30.76
CA LYS A 108 -13.01 -18.27 32.01
C LYS A 108 -12.13 -18.65 33.20
N PHE A 109 -11.39 -19.75 33.07
CA PHE A 109 -10.61 -20.34 34.16
C PHE A 109 -9.09 -20.17 33.96
N SER A 110 -8.66 -19.80 32.75
CA SER A 110 -7.28 -19.44 32.44
C SER A 110 -7.23 -18.03 31.83
N ASN A 111 -6.13 -17.29 32.04
CA ASN A 111 -5.91 -15.99 31.38
C ASN A 111 -5.52 -16.17 29.91
N GLN A 112 -6.17 -17.09 29.20
CA GLN A 112 -5.90 -17.41 27.80
C GLN A 112 -7.13 -17.11 26.94
N ALA A 113 -6.85 -16.75 25.69
CA ALA A 113 -7.87 -16.51 24.70
C ALA A 113 -7.45 -17.07 23.34
N LYS A 114 -8.43 -17.35 22.50
CA LYS A 114 -8.26 -17.89 21.17
C LYS A 114 -9.00 -17.05 20.14
N ILE A 115 -8.41 -16.87 18.97
CA ILE A 115 -9.05 -16.20 17.83
C ILE A 115 -9.63 -17.27 16.91
N LYS A 116 -10.94 -17.21 16.71
CA LYS A 116 -11.71 -18.05 15.79
C LYS A 116 -12.18 -17.23 14.61
N ILE A 117 -12.10 -17.81 13.41
CA ILE A 117 -12.58 -17.17 12.18
C ILE A 117 -14.01 -17.63 11.89
N PHE A 118 -14.83 -16.71 11.39
CA PHE A 118 -16.09 -16.99 10.74
C PHE A 118 -16.13 -16.29 9.37
N ILE A 119 -16.43 -17.03 8.31
CA ILE A 119 -16.65 -16.52 6.95
C ILE A 119 -17.99 -17.06 6.47
N GLU A 120 -18.83 -16.19 5.90
CA GLU A 120 -20.18 -16.56 5.49
C GLU A 120 -20.18 -17.59 4.36
N LYS A 121 -19.43 -17.32 3.29
CA LYS A 121 -19.07 -18.36 2.33
C LYS A 121 -17.85 -19.07 2.85
N ASP A 122 -17.90 -20.40 2.93
CA ASP A 122 -16.79 -21.25 3.36
C ASP A 122 -15.65 -21.26 2.31
N VAL A 123 -15.06 -20.10 2.07
CA VAL A 123 -13.89 -19.88 1.23
C VAL A 123 -12.64 -19.85 2.10
N PRO A 124 -11.50 -20.37 1.62
CA PRO A 124 -10.26 -20.32 2.37
C PRO A 124 -9.77 -18.88 2.56
N LEU A 125 -9.19 -18.60 3.72
CA LEU A 125 -8.46 -17.39 4.03
C LEU A 125 -6.96 -17.69 4.03
N GLU A 126 -6.20 -16.93 3.26
CA GLU A 126 -4.78 -17.15 3.02
C GLU A 126 -3.94 -16.00 3.59
N ASN A 127 -2.63 -16.23 3.71
CA ASN A 127 -1.64 -15.24 4.15
C ASN A 127 -2.02 -14.60 5.50
N ILE A 128 -2.38 -15.44 6.47
CA ILE A 128 -2.81 -14.97 7.78
C ILE A 128 -1.55 -14.71 8.61
N LEU A 129 -1.30 -13.44 8.92
CA LEU A 129 -0.18 -12.99 9.73
C LEU A 129 -0.72 -12.45 11.05
N VAL A 130 -0.18 -12.95 12.16
CA VAL A 130 -0.58 -12.54 13.50
C VAL A 130 0.59 -11.85 14.18
N TYR A 131 0.39 -10.59 14.53
CA TYR A 131 1.32 -9.77 15.30
C TYR A 131 0.79 -9.66 16.73
N GLU A 132 1.65 -9.86 17.72
CA GLU A 132 1.33 -9.74 19.13
C GLU A 132 2.31 -8.74 19.77
N TRP A 133 1.77 -7.79 20.52
CA TRP A 133 2.55 -6.86 21.34
C TRP A 133 2.22 -7.09 22.81
N SER A 134 3.26 -7.32 23.61
CA SER A 134 3.23 -7.31 25.07
C SER A 134 3.61 -5.93 25.60
N LEU A 135 3.09 -5.57 26.77
CA LEU A 135 3.48 -4.35 27.50
C LEU A 135 4.97 -4.29 27.87
N ASP A 136 5.67 -5.43 27.82
CA ASP A 136 7.12 -5.50 28.08
C ASP A 136 7.97 -5.34 26.80
N ASP A 137 7.36 -5.40 25.61
CA ASP A 137 8.09 -5.38 24.34
C ASP A 137 8.56 -3.96 23.97
N PRO A 138 9.75 -3.81 23.36
CA PRO A 138 10.12 -2.55 22.73
C PRO A 138 9.16 -2.19 21.59
N GLU A 139 8.78 -0.91 21.50
CA GLU A 139 7.84 -0.36 20.48
C GLU A 139 8.27 -0.60 19.01
N ASP A 140 9.53 -0.95 18.77
CA ASP A 140 10.09 -1.20 17.44
C ASP A 140 10.29 -2.70 17.13
N ASN A 141 9.97 -3.60 18.06
CA ASN A 141 10.05 -5.02 17.82
C ASN A 141 8.80 -5.51 17.07
N ILE A 142 8.97 -5.96 15.82
CA ILE A 142 7.87 -6.46 14.99
C ILE A 142 8.17 -7.92 14.67
N ALA A 143 7.64 -8.80 15.50
CA ALA A 143 7.57 -10.22 15.23
C ALA A 143 6.14 -10.60 14.87
N PHE A 144 5.99 -11.56 13.96
CA PHE A 144 4.69 -12.13 13.63
C PHE A 144 4.80 -13.64 13.45
N LYS A 145 3.65 -14.28 13.53
CA LYS A 145 3.48 -15.69 13.25
C LYS A 145 2.69 -15.85 11.97
N ASN A 146 3.26 -16.60 11.03
CA ASN A 146 2.54 -17.02 9.83
C ASN A 146 1.65 -18.20 10.19
N ILE A 147 0.37 -18.07 9.85
CA ILE A 147 -0.62 -19.10 10.01
C ILE A 147 -1.01 -19.55 8.60
N ASP A 148 -0.94 -20.87 8.38
CA ASP A 148 -1.38 -21.49 7.14
C ASP A 148 -2.84 -21.14 6.80
N THR A 149 -3.27 -21.52 5.61
CA THR A 149 -4.66 -21.33 5.15
C THR A 149 -5.68 -21.87 6.16
N LYS A 150 -6.70 -21.05 6.46
CA LYS A 150 -7.76 -21.39 7.42
C LYS A 150 -9.14 -21.25 6.79
N LYS A 151 -10.12 -21.95 7.34
CA LYS A 151 -11.51 -21.90 6.91
C LYS A 151 -12.41 -21.35 8.01
N SER A 152 -13.69 -21.17 7.67
CA SER A 152 -14.71 -20.75 8.62
C SER A 152 -14.82 -21.79 9.76
N GLY A 153 -14.77 -21.33 11.00
CA GLY A 153 -14.81 -22.17 12.21
C GLY A 153 -13.45 -22.54 12.80
N ASP A 154 -12.34 -22.32 12.07
CA ASP A 154 -11.01 -22.65 12.58
C ASP A 154 -10.51 -21.64 13.62
N TYR A 155 -9.67 -22.14 14.54
CA TYR A 155 -8.84 -21.30 15.40
C TYR A 155 -7.52 -20.98 14.69
N ILE A 156 -7.08 -19.72 14.82
CA ILE A 156 -5.86 -19.23 14.17
C ILE A 156 -4.75 -18.87 15.14
N TYR A 157 -5.11 -18.50 16.38
CA TYR A 157 -4.11 -18.03 17.32
C TYR A 157 -4.58 -18.16 18.76
N ASP A 158 -3.70 -18.66 19.61
CA ASP A 158 -3.87 -18.78 21.05
C ASP A 158 -2.89 -17.81 21.72
N PHE A 159 -3.38 -17.02 22.69
CA PHE A 159 -2.59 -15.98 23.34
C PHE A 159 -2.94 -15.80 24.81
N SER A 160 -1.99 -15.25 25.56
CA SER A 160 -2.18 -14.86 26.95
C SER A 160 -2.80 -13.47 27.03
N LEU A 161 -3.83 -13.31 27.85
CA LEU A 161 -4.37 -12.00 28.20
C LEU A 161 -3.48 -11.26 29.22
N THR A 162 -2.57 -11.97 29.86
CA THR A 162 -1.65 -11.38 30.84
C THR A 162 -0.58 -10.59 30.10
N LYS A 163 -0.51 -9.28 30.38
CA LYS A 163 0.42 -8.30 29.76
C LYS A 163 0.20 -8.03 28.26
N LEU A 164 -0.88 -8.50 27.66
CA LEU A 164 -1.17 -8.18 26.28
C LEU A 164 -1.50 -6.70 26.10
N GLU A 165 -0.86 -6.04 25.16
CA GLU A 165 -1.25 -4.72 24.66
C GLU A 165 -2.25 -4.87 23.51
N MET A 166 -1.81 -5.54 22.44
CA MET A 166 -2.53 -5.59 21.17
C MET A 166 -2.21 -6.88 20.41
N ILE A 167 -3.21 -7.38 19.69
CA ILE A 167 -3.05 -8.35 18.60
C ILE A 167 -3.54 -7.72 17.32
N LEU A 168 -2.76 -7.86 16.26
CA LEU A 168 -3.21 -7.57 14.91
C LEU A 168 -3.15 -8.82 14.05
N VAL A 169 -4.26 -9.15 13.42
CA VAL A 169 -4.32 -10.16 12.38
C VAL A 169 -4.42 -9.45 11.04
N ARG A 170 -3.53 -9.77 10.10
CA ARG A 170 -3.62 -9.36 8.70
C ARG A 170 -3.91 -10.60 7.86
N CYS A 171 -4.77 -10.47 6.86
CA CYS A 171 -5.05 -11.54 5.91
C CYS A 171 -5.51 -10.99 4.57
N VAL A 172 -5.57 -11.85 3.56
CA VAL A 172 -6.09 -11.52 2.24
C VAL A 172 -7.25 -12.46 1.93
N THR A 173 -8.39 -11.90 1.50
CA THR A 173 -9.55 -12.71 1.08
C THR A 173 -9.33 -13.32 -0.29
N TYR A 174 -10.17 -14.29 -0.66
CA TYR A 174 -10.20 -14.87 -2.01
C TYR A 174 -10.38 -13.85 -3.14
N PHE A 175 -10.93 -12.67 -2.85
CA PHE A 175 -11.11 -11.58 -3.83
C PHE A 175 -10.05 -10.47 -3.70
N ASP A 176 -8.89 -10.81 -3.13
CA ASP A 176 -7.75 -9.89 -2.96
C ASP A 176 -8.05 -8.65 -2.09
N GLU A 177 -9.07 -8.72 -1.21
CA GLU A 177 -9.26 -7.68 -0.19
C GLU A 177 -8.26 -7.89 0.95
N GLU A 178 -7.49 -6.85 1.26
CA GLU A 178 -6.64 -6.82 2.45
C GLU A 178 -7.50 -6.49 3.67
N ILE A 179 -7.49 -7.40 4.64
CA ILE A 179 -8.30 -7.33 5.84
C ILE A 179 -7.39 -7.30 7.07
N TYR A 180 -7.75 -6.45 8.02
CA TYR A 180 -7.10 -6.39 9.31
C TYR A 180 -8.11 -6.59 10.44
N PHE A 181 -7.72 -7.32 11.46
CA PHE A 181 -8.44 -7.43 12.71
C PHE A 181 -7.55 -7.03 13.86
N GLN A 182 -7.97 -6.03 14.60
CA GLN A 182 -7.33 -5.56 15.81
C GLN A 182 -8.10 -6.04 17.04
N TYR A 183 -7.37 -6.60 17.99
CA TYR A 183 -7.83 -6.84 19.34
C TYR A 183 -6.89 -6.11 20.32
N ASN A 184 -7.43 -5.28 21.20
CA ASN A 184 -6.63 -4.63 22.25
C ASN A 184 -7.07 -5.08 23.64
N VAL A 185 -6.25 -4.74 24.64
CA VAL A 185 -6.68 -4.71 26.03
C VAL A 185 -8.01 -3.96 26.19
N GLY A 186 -8.90 -4.43 27.06
CA GLY A 186 -10.25 -3.87 27.23
C GLY A 186 -11.31 -4.42 26.28
N ASP A 187 -11.04 -5.53 25.57
CA ASP A 187 -11.98 -6.22 24.67
C ASP A 187 -12.42 -5.43 23.44
N ILE A 188 -11.63 -4.42 23.11
CA ILE A 188 -11.81 -3.58 21.94
C ILE A 188 -11.46 -4.40 20.71
N ARG A 189 -12.41 -4.51 19.80
CA ARG A 189 -12.30 -5.27 18.55
C ARG A 189 -12.63 -4.39 17.37
N VAL A 190 -11.74 -4.30 16.40
CA VAL A 190 -11.99 -3.52 15.19
C VAL A 190 -11.56 -4.31 13.97
N HIS A 191 -12.43 -4.32 12.96
CA HIS A 191 -12.22 -4.97 11.68
C HIS A 191 -12.12 -3.92 10.59
N TYR A 192 -11.02 -3.96 9.85
CA TYR A 192 -10.69 -3.02 8.80
C TYR A 192 -10.55 -3.74 7.46
N ARG A 193 -10.87 -3.03 6.38
CA ARG A 193 -10.53 -3.43 5.02
C ARG A 193 -9.87 -2.28 4.25
N ILE A 194 -9.01 -2.62 3.30
CA ILE A 194 -8.39 -1.63 2.41
C ILE A 194 -9.18 -1.52 1.11
N VAL A 195 -9.74 -0.34 0.85
CA VAL A 195 -10.52 -0.02 -0.35
C VAL A 195 -9.64 0.80 -1.31
N LYS A 196 -9.02 0.10 -2.26
CA LYS A 196 -8.03 0.66 -3.18
C LYS A 196 -8.65 1.57 -4.25
N SER A 197 -9.79 1.19 -4.82
CA SER A 197 -10.46 1.94 -5.88
C SER A 197 -11.23 3.15 -5.34
N GLU A 198 -11.09 4.31 -5.99
CA GLU A 198 -11.86 5.50 -5.67
C GLU A 198 -13.37 5.27 -5.85
N GLU A 199 -13.77 4.58 -6.92
CA GLU A 199 -15.17 4.25 -7.18
C GLU A 199 -15.77 3.38 -6.07
N ASP A 200 -15.01 2.41 -5.56
CA ASP A 200 -15.46 1.56 -4.45
C ASP A 200 -15.53 2.35 -3.13
N ARG A 201 -14.61 3.31 -2.93
CA ARG A 201 -14.62 4.21 -1.77
C ARG A 201 -15.84 5.13 -1.79
N GLU A 202 -16.11 5.79 -2.90
CA GLU A 202 -17.28 6.65 -3.08
C GLU A 202 -18.57 5.86 -2.82
N TYR A 203 -18.68 4.67 -3.41
CA TYR A 203 -19.82 3.80 -3.20
C TYR A 203 -19.97 3.39 -1.74
N SER A 204 -18.89 2.96 -1.09
CA SER A 204 -18.89 2.62 0.33
C SER A 204 -19.29 3.80 1.23
N ARG A 205 -18.75 5.01 0.99
CA ARG A 205 -19.13 6.22 1.72
C ARG A 205 -20.60 6.57 1.49
N SER A 206 -21.14 6.33 0.30
CA SER A 206 -22.58 6.52 0.03
C SER A 206 -23.48 5.59 0.85
N LEU A 207 -22.95 4.47 1.35
CA LEU A 207 -23.62 3.56 2.28
C LEU A 207 -23.47 3.99 3.76
N GLY A 208 -22.85 5.13 4.03
CA GLY A 208 -22.63 5.65 5.39
C GLY A 208 -21.56 4.90 6.18
N ARG A 209 -20.64 4.20 5.50
CA ARG A 209 -19.56 3.47 6.17
C ARG A 209 -18.48 4.41 6.68
N LYS A 210 -17.89 4.05 7.82
CA LYS A 210 -16.85 4.83 8.49
C LYS A 210 -15.47 4.46 7.98
N TYR A 211 -14.62 5.46 7.86
CA TYR A 211 -13.21 5.29 7.54
C TYR A 211 -12.33 5.65 8.73
N LEU A 212 -11.10 5.12 8.73
CA LEU A 212 -10.13 5.43 9.77
C LEU A 212 -9.81 6.93 9.81
N SER A 213 -9.66 7.55 8.63
CA SER A 213 -9.48 9.01 8.45
C SER A 213 -10.52 9.83 9.21
N ASP A 214 -11.78 9.39 9.20
CA ASP A 214 -12.89 10.13 9.80
C ASP A 214 -12.70 10.27 11.33
N ASN A 215 -12.05 9.29 11.98
CA ASN A 215 -11.78 9.32 13.42
C ASN A 215 -10.53 10.16 13.79
N LEU A 216 -9.56 10.25 12.88
CA LEU A 216 -8.30 10.98 13.11
C LEU A 216 -8.49 12.50 12.95
N ILE A 217 -9.39 12.92 12.05
CA ILE A 217 -9.77 14.34 11.88
C ILE A 217 -10.39 14.89 13.17
N GLU A 218 -11.23 14.11 13.86
CA GLU A 218 -11.84 14.52 15.14
C GLU A 218 -10.81 14.76 16.27
N LEU A 219 -9.58 14.26 16.14
CA LEU A 219 -8.51 14.44 17.13
C LEU A 219 -7.64 15.67 16.84
N GLY A 220 -7.92 16.44 15.78
CA GLY A 220 -7.13 17.61 15.39
C GLY A 220 -5.73 17.25 14.86
N GLU A 221 -5.50 15.99 14.51
CA GLU A 221 -4.24 15.50 13.98
C GLU A 221 -4.27 15.57 12.44
N GLN A 222 -3.23 16.13 11.80
CA GLN A 222 -3.10 16.23 10.33
C GLN A 222 -2.76 14.87 9.70
N TYR A 223 -3.67 13.90 9.79
CA TYR A 223 -3.52 12.57 9.17
C TYR A 223 -4.46 12.41 7.97
N GLU A 224 -4.44 13.37 7.04
CA GLU A 224 -5.21 13.38 5.78
C GLU A 224 -4.92 12.20 4.82
N LEU A 225 -4.08 11.23 5.19
CA LEU A 225 -3.50 10.26 4.26
C LEU A 225 -4.15 8.85 4.24
N ASP A 226 -4.97 8.46 5.22
CA ASP A 226 -5.58 7.11 5.26
C ASP A 226 -7.06 7.07 4.85
N GLU A 227 -7.35 7.57 3.66
CA GLU A 227 -8.71 7.56 3.09
C GLU A 227 -9.15 6.16 2.62
N GLN A 228 -8.25 5.18 2.61
CA GLN A 228 -8.49 3.86 2.03
C GLN A 228 -8.94 2.83 3.06
N THR A 229 -8.71 3.07 4.35
CA THR A 229 -9.03 2.10 5.38
C THR A 229 -10.47 2.28 5.87
N GLU A 230 -11.34 1.38 5.45
CA GLU A 230 -12.73 1.31 5.91
C GLU A 230 -12.84 0.43 7.16
N ILE A 231 -13.65 0.86 8.12
CA ILE A 231 -14.04 0.07 9.29
C ILE A 231 -15.38 -0.60 8.96
N TYR A 232 -15.37 -1.92 8.71
CA TYR A 232 -16.60 -2.65 8.39
C TYR A 232 -17.26 -3.30 9.61
N LYS A 233 -16.54 -3.43 10.73
CA LYS A 233 -17.11 -3.87 12.01
C LYS A 233 -16.28 -3.36 13.17
N GLU A 234 -16.93 -2.92 14.24
CA GLU A 234 -16.26 -2.51 15.48
C GLU A 234 -17.11 -2.95 16.68
N ASN A 235 -16.43 -3.31 17.77
CA ASN A 235 -17.03 -3.51 19.08
C ASN A 235 -16.17 -2.77 20.10
N ILE A 236 -16.68 -1.61 20.52
CA ILE A 236 -15.99 -0.62 21.34
C ILE A 236 -16.98 -0.22 22.44
N TYR A 237 -16.54 -0.30 23.69
CA TYR A 237 -17.36 0.04 24.85
C TYR A 237 -17.25 1.52 25.24
N ASP A 238 -16.07 2.11 25.06
CA ASP A 238 -15.80 3.51 25.37
C ASP A 238 -15.23 4.28 24.18
N SER A 239 -15.72 5.51 23.97
CA SER A 239 -15.36 6.33 22.81
C SER A 239 -13.90 6.79 22.82
N TYR A 240 -13.31 7.03 23.99
CA TYR A 240 -11.91 7.44 24.13
C TYR A 240 -10.99 6.25 23.88
N GLU A 241 -11.28 5.09 24.49
CA GLU A 241 -10.50 3.87 24.31
C GLU A 241 -10.51 3.42 22.84
N GLY A 242 -11.66 3.54 22.17
CA GLY A 242 -11.78 3.27 20.73
C GLY A 242 -10.91 4.18 19.85
N LYS A 243 -10.79 5.46 20.22
CA LYS A 243 -9.92 6.41 19.51
C LYS A 243 -8.44 6.04 19.69
N LEU A 244 -8.03 5.69 20.91
CA LEU A 244 -6.66 5.25 21.20
C LEU A 244 -6.27 3.99 20.40
N ALA A 245 -7.16 2.99 20.40
CA ALA A 245 -7.00 1.75 19.63
C ALA A 245 -6.76 2.01 18.14
N LYS A 246 -7.60 2.83 17.52
CA LYS A 246 -7.53 3.18 16.09
C LYS A 246 -6.23 3.94 15.76
N ARG A 247 -5.79 4.84 16.64
CA ARG A 247 -4.51 5.55 16.48
C ARG A 247 -3.32 4.59 16.53
N ARG A 248 -3.32 3.64 17.48
CA ARG A 248 -2.30 2.58 17.58
C ARG A 248 -2.26 1.72 16.32
N PHE A 249 -3.42 1.31 15.81
CA PHE A 249 -3.49 0.58 14.53
C PHE A 249 -2.84 1.37 13.40
N PHE A 250 -3.15 2.65 13.25
CA PHE A 250 -2.57 3.50 12.21
C PHE A 250 -1.03 3.57 12.32
N SER A 251 -0.49 3.81 13.52
CA SER A 251 0.97 3.89 13.73
C SER A 251 1.68 2.57 13.45
N TYR A 252 1.06 1.43 13.80
CA TYR A 252 1.68 0.12 13.58
C TYR A 252 1.51 -0.38 12.14
N ARG A 253 0.41 -0.05 11.46
CA ARG A 253 0.15 -0.49 10.08
C ARG A 253 1.28 -0.08 9.13
N SER A 254 1.80 1.13 9.24
CA SER A 254 2.93 1.58 8.41
C SER A 254 4.19 0.74 8.67
N LYS A 255 4.52 0.47 9.93
CA LYS A 255 5.66 -0.39 10.29
C LYS A 255 5.46 -1.84 9.82
N ILE A 256 4.23 -2.36 9.91
CA ILE A 256 3.86 -3.71 9.45
C ILE A 256 3.95 -3.82 7.94
N LEU A 257 3.51 -2.81 7.17
CA LEU A 257 3.64 -2.82 5.70
C LEU A 257 5.10 -2.90 5.25
N ILE A 258 6.01 -2.24 5.97
CA ILE A 258 7.46 -2.34 5.71
C ILE A 258 7.96 -3.75 6.04
N GLY A 259 7.58 -4.29 7.20
CA GLY A 259 7.91 -5.67 7.58
C GLY A 259 7.34 -6.73 6.64
N ASP A 260 6.11 -6.52 6.15
CA ASP A 260 5.38 -7.39 5.23
C ASP A 260 5.97 -7.42 3.83
N TYR A 261 6.39 -6.26 3.31
CA TYR A 261 7.05 -6.18 1.99
C TYR A 261 8.37 -6.92 2.03
N HIS A 262 9.15 -6.75 3.10
CA HIS A 262 10.37 -7.52 3.31
C HIS A 262 10.06 -9.01 3.49
N TYR A 263 9.05 -9.39 4.27
CA TYR A 263 8.71 -10.81 4.49
C TYR A 263 8.20 -11.52 3.22
N LYS A 264 7.19 -10.97 2.53
CA LYS A 264 6.57 -11.59 1.35
C LYS A 264 7.55 -11.82 0.20
N ILE A 265 8.54 -10.95 0.04
CA ILE A 265 9.52 -11.03 -1.05
C ILE A 265 10.69 -11.92 -0.65
N TYR A 266 11.16 -11.82 0.60
CA TYR A 266 12.45 -12.36 0.97
C TYR A 266 12.40 -13.61 1.86
N ALA A 267 11.41 -13.76 2.75
CA ALA A 267 11.56 -14.67 3.87
C ALA A 267 11.62 -16.17 3.52
N ASP A 268 11.01 -16.57 2.40
CA ASP A 268 11.12 -17.94 1.91
C ASP A 268 11.93 -18.04 0.60
N ASN A 269 12.24 -16.91 -0.05
CA ASN A 269 12.99 -16.90 -1.30
C ASN A 269 14.44 -16.47 -1.07
N LYS A 270 15.23 -17.39 -0.52
CA LYS A 270 16.68 -17.22 -0.32
C LYS A 270 17.41 -16.79 -1.60
N ASN A 271 16.96 -17.20 -2.79
CA ASN A 271 17.53 -16.71 -4.06
C ASN A 271 17.38 -15.20 -4.22
N LEU A 272 16.20 -14.67 -3.89
CA LEU A 272 15.92 -13.25 -4.00
C LEU A 272 16.67 -12.44 -2.94
N ILE A 273 16.85 -13.00 -1.73
CA ILE A 273 17.73 -12.40 -0.73
C ILE A 273 19.16 -12.27 -1.27
N ILE A 274 19.70 -13.34 -1.86
CA ILE A 274 21.05 -13.32 -2.44
C ILE A 274 21.15 -12.27 -3.55
N ILE A 275 20.12 -12.13 -4.40
CA ILE A 275 20.06 -11.09 -5.43
C ILE A 275 20.05 -9.69 -4.80
N ASP A 276 19.23 -9.44 -3.79
CA ASP A 276 19.19 -8.13 -3.09
C ASP A 276 20.53 -7.78 -2.41
N ILE A 277 21.24 -8.78 -1.89
CA ILE A 277 22.57 -8.59 -1.31
C ILE A 277 23.58 -8.14 -2.37
N ILE A 278 23.64 -8.82 -3.53
CA ILE A 278 24.63 -8.50 -4.56
C ILE A 278 24.30 -7.20 -5.30
N GLU A 279 23.03 -6.82 -5.39
CA GLU A 279 22.60 -5.58 -6.06
C GLU A 279 22.76 -4.31 -5.20
N LYS A 280 23.27 -4.40 -3.97
CA LYS A 280 23.55 -3.19 -3.16
C LYS A 280 24.52 -2.26 -3.89
N GLU A 281 24.27 -0.96 -3.71
CA GLU A 281 24.99 0.12 -4.37
C GLU A 281 26.39 0.34 -3.79
N LYS A 282 26.64 -0.11 -2.55
CA LYS A 282 27.93 0.04 -1.86
C LYS A 282 28.54 -1.31 -1.53
N ILE A 283 29.83 -1.47 -1.77
CA ILE A 283 30.59 -2.70 -1.43
C ILE A 283 30.46 -3.05 0.06
N GLY A 284 30.55 -2.06 0.95
CA GLY A 284 30.36 -2.27 2.39
C GLY A 284 29.00 -2.86 2.74
N GLU A 285 27.93 -2.45 2.03
CA GLU A 285 26.59 -3.01 2.19
C GLU A 285 26.50 -4.44 1.65
N ILE A 286 27.14 -4.76 0.52
CA ILE A 286 27.19 -6.14 0.00
C ILE A 286 27.81 -7.07 1.05
N PHE A 287 28.97 -6.70 1.61
CA PHE A 287 29.64 -7.52 2.64
C PHE A 287 28.86 -7.57 3.95
N SER A 288 28.37 -6.43 4.44
CA SER A 288 27.54 -6.35 5.65
C SER A 288 26.32 -7.26 5.54
N LYS A 289 25.54 -7.14 4.45
CA LYS A 289 24.34 -7.95 4.25
C LYS A 289 24.65 -9.44 4.02
N SER A 290 25.83 -9.77 3.49
CA SER A 290 26.30 -11.17 3.44
C SER A 290 26.54 -11.76 4.83
N ILE A 291 27.13 -10.98 5.74
CA ILE A 291 27.30 -11.39 7.15
C ILE A 291 25.95 -11.44 7.87
N ASN A 292 25.06 -10.49 7.60
CA ASN A 292 23.69 -10.52 8.11
C ASN A 292 22.98 -11.82 7.69
N TYR A 293 23.11 -12.23 6.42
CA TYR A 293 22.53 -13.47 5.90
C TYR A 293 23.05 -14.72 6.64
N LEU A 294 24.36 -14.81 6.88
CA LEU A 294 24.95 -15.86 7.74
C LEU A 294 24.34 -15.87 9.15
N ARG A 295 24.15 -14.69 9.75
CA ARG A 295 23.58 -14.56 11.10
C ARG A 295 22.10 -14.93 11.17
N THR A 296 21.33 -14.58 10.14
CA THR A 296 19.89 -14.88 10.06
C THR A 296 19.65 -16.36 9.76
N TYR A 297 20.53 -16.99 8.97
CA TYR A 297 20.36 -18.35 8.48
C TYR A 297 21.53 -19.28 8.87
N PRO A 298 21.96 -19.33 10.15
CA PRO A 298 23.19 -20.04 10.53
C PRO A 298 23.12 -21.55 10.28
N LYS A 299 21.90 -22.12 10.25
CA LYS A 299 21.67 -23.55 9.98
C LYS A 299 21.94 -23.94 8.52
N ASP A 300 21.87 -22.99 7.60
CA ASP A 300 22.09 -23.23 6.18
C ASP A 300 23.58 -23.14 5.80
N PHE A 301 24.42 -22.73 6.75
CA PHE A 301 25.86 -22.59 6.56
C PHE A 301 26.60 -23.74 7.20
N SER A 302 27.39 -24.46 6.39
CA SER A 302 28.45 -25.29 6.93
C SER A 302 29.62 -24.43 7.42
N SER A 303 30.48 -25.01 8.26
CA SER A 303 31.76 -24.40 8.62
C SER A 303 32.56 -23.98 7.39
N GLU A 304 32.61 -24.83 6.36
CA GLU A 304 33.33 -24.56 5.11
C GLU A 304 32.80 -23.33 4.36
N ILE A 305 31.48 -23.21 4.22
CA ILE A 305 30.85 -22.06 3.54
C ILE A 305 31.07 -20.78 4.36
N SER A 306 30.99 -20.86 5.69
CA SER A 306 31.21 -19.72 6.58
C SER A 306 32.66 -19.22 6.49
N VAL A 307 33.62 -20.14 6.49
CA VAL A 307 35.05 -19.84 6.33
C VAL A 307 35.31 -19.21 4.96
N GLU A 308 34.77 -19.79 3.88
CA GLU A 308 34.92 -19.25 2.53
C GLU A 308 34.39 -17.81 2.41
N LEU A 309 33.22 -17.53 3.00
CA LEU A 309 32.66 -16.17 3.04
C LEU A 309 33.59 -15.19 3.78
N LEU A 310 34.04 -15.56 4.97
CA LEU A 310 34.91 -14.72 5.79
C LEU A 310 36.26 -14.46 5.13
N GLU A 311 36.88 -15.49 4.53
CA GLU A 311 38.15 -15.36 3.82
C GLU A 311 38.03 -14.51 2.56
N THR A 312 36.94 -14.64 1.80
CA THR A 312 36.66 -13.77 0.64
C THR A 312 36.51 -12.32 1.07
N ILE A 313 35.77 -12.03 2.15
CA ILE A 313 35.67 -10.66 2.69
C ILE A 313 37.06 -10.16 3.10
N LYS A 314 37.81 -10.95 3.86
CA LYS A 314 39.17 -10.60 4.32
C LYS A 314 40.12 -10.31 3.15
N LYS A 315 40.07 -11.10 2.08
CA LYS A 315 40.84 -10.88 0.84
C LYS A 315 40.58 -9.49 0.29
N TYR A 316 39.32 -9.10 0.14
CA TYR A 316 38.96 -7.79 -0.43
C TYR A 316 39.25 -6.60 0.49
N LEU A 317 39.14 -6.76 1.81
CA LEU A 317 39.55 -5.73 2.77
C LEU A 317 41.07 -5.50 2.79
N GLY A 318 41.84 -6.54 2.51
CA GLY A 318 43.30 -6.51 2.50
C GLY A 318 43.91 -5.97 1.19
N ASP A 319 43.10 -5.84 0.14
CA ASP A 319 43.58 -5.44 -1.18
C ASP A 319 43.07 -4.04 -1.56
N SER A 320 44.02 -3.09 -1.62
CA SER A 320 43.76 -1.69 -1.95
C SER A 320 43.32 -1.49 -3.40
N TRP A 321 43.46 -2.49 -4.26
CA TRP A 321 42.86 -2.48 -5.59
C TRP A 321 41.32 -2.44 -5.51
N TYR A 322 40.74 -3.16 -4.54
CA TYR A 322 39.29 -3.36 -4.44
C TYR A 322 38.62 -2.40 -3.47
N THR A 323 39.15 -2.24 -2.26
CA THR A 323 38.47 -1.47 -1.20
C THR A 323 39.35 -0.42 -0.53
N THR A 324 38.68 0.58 0.04
CA THR A 324 39.29 1.49 1.01
C THR A 324 38.51 1.38 2.32
N CYS A 325 39.26 1.15 3.40
CA CYS A 325 38.70 0.92 4.73
C CYS A 325 39.01 2.11 5.65
N LYS A 326 37.97 2.74 6.18
CA LYS A 326 38.07 3.80 7.18
C LYS A 326 38.20 3.21 8.59
N LYS A 327 38.65 4.05 9.52
CA LYS A 327 38.62 3.69 10.94
C LYS A 327 37.22 3.93 11.50
N TYR A 328 36.73 2.96 12.26
CA TYR A 328 35.47 3.07 12.99
C TYR A 328 35.74 3.15 14.49
N HIS A 329 34.96 3.95 15.21
CA HIS A 329 35.09 4.06 16.66
C HIS A 329 33.72 4.09 17.33
N ASP A 330 33.28 2.93 17.79
CA ASP A 330 32.17 2.79 18.73
C ASP A 330 32.49 1.67 19.75
N PRO A 331 33.22 2.01 20.83
CA PRO A 331 33.62 1.05 21.83
C PRO A 331 32.42 0.41 22.55
N GLN A 332 31.34 1.18 22.78
CA GLN A 332 30.18 0.66 23.49
C GLN A 332 29.49 -0.42 22.67
N TYR A 333 29.32 -0.17 21.37
CA TYR A 333 28.74 -1.13 20.44
C TYR A 333 29.56 -2.41 20.34
N PHE A 334 30.86 -2.29 20.03
CA PHE A 334 31.70 -3.46 19.81
C PHE A 334 31.87 -4.30 21.07
N LYS A 335 32.04 -3.68 22.23
CA LYS A 335 32.17 -4.39 23.51
C LYS A 335 30.86 -5.05 23.94
N GLY A 336 29.72 -4.41 23.70
CA GLY A 336 28.40 -4.97 24.04
C GLY A 336 28.11 -6.31 23.35
N ASN A 337 28.73 -6.53 22.19
CA ASN A 337 28.58 -7.74 21.39
C ASN A 337 29.64 -8.83 21.68
N LEU A 338 30.68 -8.55 22.46
CA LEU A 338 31.69 -9.54 22.89
C LEU A 338 31.16 -10.39 24.06
N LYS A 339 30.11 -11.18 23.81
CA LYS A 339 29.49 -12.06 24.81
C LYS A 339 30.27 -13.35 25.08
N ASP A 340 31.15 -13.73 24.15
CA ASP A 340 32.04 -14.88 24.31
C ASP A 340 33.27 -14.49 25.15
N ALA A 341 33.61 -15.32 26.15
CA ALA A 341 34.67 -15.02 27.10
C ALA A 341 36.07 -14.93 26.43
N ILE A 342 36.34 -15.80 25.45
CA ILE A 342 37.64 -15.86 24.76
C ILE A 342 37.80 -14.62 23.87
N PHE A 343 36.76 -14.28 23.11
CA PHE A 343 36.75 -13.06 22.30
C PHE A 343 36.80 -11.80 23.17
N ALA A 344 36.09 -11.77 24.30
CA ALA A 344 36.10 -10.65 25.22
C ALA A 344 37.50 -10.41 25.82
N GLU A 345 38.22 -11.46 26.17
CA GLU A 345 39.59 -11.35 26.71
C GLU A 345 40.54 -10.69 25.69
N LYS A 346 40.45 -11.09 24.42
CA LYS A 346 41.35 -10.61 23.37
C LYS A 346 40.97 -9.23 22.81
N TRP A 347 39.68 -9.00 22.54
CA TRP A 347 39.23 -7.87 21.71
C TRP A 347 38.72 -6.67 22.49
N LYS A 348 38.38 -6.82 23.78
CA LYS A 348 37.77 -5.73 24.55
C LYS A 348 38.67 -4.49 24.64
N SER A 349 39.96 -4.65 24.87
CA SER A 349 40.92 -3.54 24.90
C SER A 349 41.25 -2.99 23.51
N ILE A 350 41.20 -3.83 22.48
CA ILE A 350 41.45 -3.40 21.09
C ILE A 350 40.31 -2.49 20.61
N PHE A 351 39.07 -2.84 20.94
CA PHE A 351 37.89 -2.04 20.62
C PHE A 351 37.73 -0.77 21.48
N ASP A 352 38.64 -0.48 22.41
CA ASP A 352 38.75 0.85 23.04
C ASP A 352 39.36 1.90 22.11
N ALA A 353 40.01 1.50 21.02
CA ALA A 353 40.60 2.40 20.05
C ALA A 353 39.80 2.39 18.73
N PRO A 354 39.97 3.41 17.87
CA PRO A 354 39.46 3.35 16.51
C PRO A 354 40.06 2.17 15.73
N VAL A 355 39.21 1.26 15.26
CA VAL A 355 39.62 0.05 14.52
C VAL A 355 39.58 0.29 13.02
N GLY A 356 40.64 -0.14 12.32
CA GLY A 356 40.74 -0.10 10.88
C GLY A 356 40.77 -1.50 10.25
N SER A 357 41.16 -1.56 8.98
CA SER A 357 41.22 -2.81 8.22
C SER A 357 42.15 -3.85 8.84
N HIS A 358 43.24 -3.43 9.47
CA HIS A 358 44.19 -4.35 10.10
C HIS A 358 43.56 -5.08 11.29
N GLU A 359 42.98 -4.33 12.23
CA GLU A 359 42.31 -4.91 13.40
C GLU A 359 41.13 -5.80 12.98
N ILE A 360 40.33 -5.35 12.02
CA ILE A 360 39.18 -6.13 11.53
C ILE A 360 39.62 -7.37 10.75
N SER A 361 40.70 -7.31 9.97
CA SER A 361 41.23 -8.51 9.29
C SER A 361 41.72 -9.57 10.28
N ASN A 362 42.29 -9.14 11.40
CA ASN A 362 42.67 -10.04 12.50
C ASN A 362 41.43 -10.59 13.20
N TYR A 363 40.39 -9.77 13.41
CA TYR A 363 39.11 -10.21 13.98
C TYR A 363 38.44 -11.26 13.09
N ILE A 364 38.42 -11.06 11.76
CA ILE A 364 37.92 -12.06 10.81
C ILE A 364 38.73 -13.36 10.91
N GLY A 365 40.05 -13.28 11.11
CA GLY A 365 40.89 -14.47 11.34
C GLY A 365 40.45 -15.29 12.56
N ASP A 366 40.10 -14.63 13.66
CA ASP A 366 39.57 -15.31 14.84
C ASP A 366 38.16 -15.88 14.59
N LEU A 367 37.31 -15.18 13.82
CA LEU A 367 36.00 -15.70 13.41
C LEU A 367 36.15 -16.94 12.51
N VAL A 368 37.13 -16.98 11.61
CA VAL A 368 37.45 -18.16 10.80
C VAL A 368 37.85 -19.33 11.71
N TYR A 369 38.73 -19.10 12.67
CA TYR A 369 39.11 -20.12 13.65
C TYR A 369 37.90 -20.61 14.48
N TYR A 370 37.02 -19.69 14.88
CA TYR A 370 35.76 -20.02 15.54
C TYR A 370 34.87 -20.91 14.68
N CYS A 371 34.67 -20.55 13.40
CA CYS A 371 33.89 -21.35 12.45
C CYS A 371 34.47 -22.76 12.26
N GLN A 372 35.79 -22.89 12.19
CA GLN A 372 36.47 -24.17 11.96
C GLN A 372 36.39 -25.12 13.16
N ASN A 373 36.51 -24.60 14.37
CA ASN A 373 36.77 -25.43 15.55
C ASN A 373 35.60 -25.46 16.55
N ASN A 374 34.71 -24.48 16.51
CA ASN A 374 33.69 -24.26 17.55
C ASN A 374 32.28 -24.00 17.00
N MET A 375 32.08 -24.17 15.68
CA MET A 375 30.76 -23.98 15.07
C MET A 375 29.85 -25.17 15.36
N ASP A 376 29.24 -25.13 16.53
CA ASP A 376 28.03 -25.88 16.85
C ASP A 376 26.83 -25.00 16.46
N VAL A 377 26.03 -25.46 15.49
CA VAL A 377 24.92 -24.69 14.91
C VAL A 377 23.91 -24.26 15.99
N ASP A 378 23.72 -25.07 17.03
CA ASP A 378 22.83 -24.76 18.15
C ASP A 378 23.44 -23.76 19.15
N LYS A 379 24.72 -23.41 19.00
CA LYS A 379 25.48 -22.47 19.84
C LYS A 379 26.18 -21.37 19.03
N PHE A 380 25.72 -21.14 17.78
CA PHE A 380 26.25 -20.09 16.93
C PHE A 380 26.11 -18.72 17.61
N ASN A 381 27.23 -18.06 17.89
CA ASN A 381 27.21 -16.77 18.57
C ASN A 381 27.09 -15.64 17.55
N GLU A 382 25.85 -15.29 17.20
CA GLU A 382 25.55 -14.26 16.21
C GLU A 382 26.10 -12.86 16.58
N TYR A 383 26.32 -12.56 17.86
CA TYR A 383 26.80 -11.25 18.31
C TYR A 383 28.24 -11.00 17.88
N LEU A 384 29.08 -12.05 17.78
CA LEU A 384 30.46 -11.90 17.30
C LEU A 384 30.50 -11.39 15.86
N PHE A 385 29.59 -11.87 15.02
CA PHE A 385 29.48 -11.48 13.62
C PHE A 385 28.84 -10.10 13.43
N ARG A 386 28.04 -9.63 14.41
CA ARG A 386 27.44 -8.29 14.38
C ARG A 386 28.48 -7.18 14.34
N ASN A 387 29.60 -7.36 15.05
CA ASN A 387 30.72 -6.41 15.03
C ASN A 387 31.31 -6.28 13.62
N LEU A 388 31.48 -7.40 12.93
CA LEU A 388 31.98 -7.40 11.56
C LEU A 388 30.97 -6.73 10.60
N GLU A 389 29.70 -7.09 10.69
CA GLU A 389 28.62 -6.50 9.87
C GLU A 389 28.62 -4.95 9.94
N VAL A 390 28.63 -4.38 11.15
CA VAL A 390 28.58 -2.93 11.34
C VAL A 390 29.83 -2.23 10.85
N TYR A 391 31.01 -2.83 11.03
CA TYR A 391 32.23 -2.26 10.47
C TYR A 391 32.19 -2.24 8.95
N LEU A 392 31.77 -3.34 8.31
CA LEU A 392 31.68 -3.45 6.86
C LEU A 392 30.76 -2.39 6.27
N GLU A 393 29.56 -2.21 6.85
CA GLU A 393 28.57 -1.25 6.36
C GLU A 393 29.06 0.20 6.44
N ASN A 394 29.69 0.57 7.55
CA ASN A 394 29.99 1.97 7.84
C ASN A 394 31.37 2.41 7.35
N CYS A 395 32.30 1.47 7.12
CA CYS A 395 33.70 1.81 6.94
C CYS A 395 34.36 1.22 5.70
N VAL A 396 33.66 0.39 4.92
CA VAL A 396 34.22 -0.19 3.70
C VAL A 396 33.59 0.45 2.48
N GLU A 397 34.43 1.10 1.68
CA GLU A 397 34.06 1.71 0.41
C GLU A 397 34.85 1.04 -0.72
N ILE A 398 34.40 1.25 -1.96
CA ILE A 398 35.24 0.97 -3.12
C ILE A 398 36.55 1.75 -3.01
N SER A 399 37.63 1.15 -3.52
CA SER A 399 38.95 1.78 -3.53
C SER A 399 38.88 3.21 -4.05
N GLU A 400 39.38 4.17 -3.26
CA GLU A 400 39.42 5.59 -3.64
C GLU A 400 40.14 5.80 -4.98
N SER A 401 41.12 4.94 -5.29
CA SER A 401 41.87 4.97 -6.56
C SER A 401 41.05 4.62 -7.81
N ARG A 402 39.88 3.99 -7.62
CA ARG A 402 38.95 3.57 -8.69
C ARG A 402 37.77 4.52 -8.82
N ARG A 403 37.52 5.34 -7.81
CA ARG A 403 36.35 6.23 -7.78
C ARG A 403 36.38 7.21 -8.94
N GLY A 404 35.31 7.23 -9.75
CA GLY A 404 35.17 8.06 -10.95
C GLY A 404 35.63 7.37 -12.26
N PHE A 405 36.19 6.16 -12.20
CA PHE A 405 36.54 5.36 -13.37
C PHE A 405 35.52 4.23 -13.57
N GLN A 406 34.40 4.54 -14.22
CA GLN A 406 33.24 3.63 -14.32
C GLN A 406 33.59 2.18 -14.72
N ASN A 407 34.45 1.99 -15.72
CA ASN A 407 34.85 0.65 -16.16
C ASN A 407 35.59 -0.14 -15.07
N GLU A 408 36.41 0.53 -14.26
CA GLU A 408 37.16 -0.09 -13.16
C GLU A 408 36.24 -0.35 -11.97
N GLU A 409 35.33 0.58 -11.65
CA GLU A 409 34.30 0.37 -10.64
C GLU A 409 33.42 -0.82 -10.98
N ASP A 410 32.90 -0.88 -12.21
CA ASP A 410 32.06 -1.97 -12.70
C ASP A 410 32.80 -3.33 -12.66
N THR A 411 34.12 -3.32 -12.86
CA THR A 411 34.95 -4.53 -12.78
C THR A 411 35.05 -5.01 -11.33
N VAL A 412 35.38 -4.11 -10.40
CA VAL A 412 35.44 -4.40 -8.96
C VAL A 412 34.11 -4.92 -8.43
N TYR A 413 32.99 -4.23 -8.75
CA TYR A 413 31.66 -4.65 -8.34
C TYR A 413 31.32 -6.03 -8.91
N ARG A 414 31.59 -6.28 -10.19
CA ARG A 414 31.28 -7.56 -10.84
C ARG A 414 32.03 -8.72 -10.20
N GLU A 415 33.31 -8.55 -9.89
CA GLU A 415 34.12 -9.58 -9.24
C GLU A 415 33.59 -9.91 -7.84
N ILE A 416 33.40 -8.89 -7.00
CA ILE A 416 32.88 -9.05 -5.63
C ILE A 416 31.49 -9.69 -5.65
N ARG A 417 30.57 -9.16 -6.47
CA ARG A 417 29.21 -9.69 -6.61
C ARG A 417 29.22 -11.15 -7.05
N SER A 418 30.09 -11.51 -7.99
CA SER A 418 30.19 -12.88 -8.50
C SER A 418 30.71 -13.85 -7.45
N GLU A 419 31.75 -13.48 -6.69
CA GLU A 419 32.29 -14.31 -5.61
C GLU A 419 31.28 -14.48 -4.47
N ILE A 420 30.67 -13.39 -4.01
CA ILE A 420 29.64 -13.42 -2.95
C ILE A 420 28.43 -14.24 -3.39
N LYS A 421 27.90 -14.01 -4.60
CA LYS A 421 26.80 -14.81 -5.15
C LYS A 421 27.12 -16.29 -5.14
N ARG A 422 28.32 -16.67 -5.62
CA ARG A 422 28.76 -18.07 -5.69
C ARG A 422 28.79 -18.72 -4.32
N ILE A 423 29.28 -18.01 -3.30
CA ILE A 423 29.38 -18.52 -1.92
C ILE A 423 27.98 -18.67 -1.32
N LEU A 424 27.18 -17.60 -1.33
CA LEU A 424 25.85 -17.63 -0.73
C LEU A 424 24.92 -18.62 -1.44
N SER A 425 25.09 -18.85 -2.74
CA SER A 425 24.27 -19.85 -3.46
C SER A 425 24.47 -21.29 -2.96
N LYS A 426 25.56 -21.58 -2.24
CA LYS A 426 25.80 -22.90 -1.64
C LYS A 426 24.88 -23.20 -0.45
N THR A 427 24.20 -22.21 0.11
CA THR A 427 23.27 -22.35 1.25
C THR A 427 21.82 -22.63 0.81
N LEU A 428 21.60 -22.75 -0.50
CA LEU A 428 20.30 -23.02 -1.11
C LEU A 428 19.98 -24.52 -1.22
N ILE A 429 20.86 -25.39 -0.73
CA ILE A 429 20.79 -26.85 -0.87
C ILE A 429 19.76 -27.44 0.10
#